data_AF-A0A933QGI1-F1
#
_entry.id   AF-A0A933QGI1-F1
#
_cell.length_a   1.000
_cell.length_b   1.000
_cell.length_c   1.000
_cell.angle_alpha   90.00
_cell.angle_beta   90.00
_cell.angle_gamma   90.00
#
_symmetry.space_group_name_H-M   'P 1'
#
loop_
_entity.id
_entity.type
_entity.pdbx_description
1 polymer ?
#
loop_
_entity_poly.entity_id
_entity_poly.type
_entity_poly.pdbx_seq_one_letter_code
_entity_poly.pdbx_strand_id
1 'polypeptide(L)'
;MHGLLLKRSMLLLATAAALLATGCKKEEVKSDDAAPAAVAPPTGYTCCNFHYSGDWINDGNYAQLPMIPAGTPILLTSIDRYIAYVEIEGKKYRLGLDYGRTAETTEQWANKLIVKDDPKARLAAWSPAVRKAIQSGQVMPGMTKEQVIMSLGYPMTNENPRLDAPYWRYWWSSWGEYKIHWNGAGRVKEVTGHPETVAHMLAQGHAAPEPAPASATPAVKKTATKPVSTKKGVTKDATAK
;
A
#
# COMPACT_ATOMS: atom_id res chain seq x y z
N MET A 1 74.05 -43.54 -6.57
CA MET A 1 73.48 -43.41 -7.93
C MET A 1 74.04 -42.13 -8.55
N HIS A 2 74.00 -42.00 -9.88
CA HIS A 2 74.56 -40.87 -10.66
C HIS A 2 74.00 -39.50 -10.20
N GLY A 3 74.66 -38.36 -10.45
CA GLY A 3 75.93 -38.11 -11.17
C GLY A 3 75.91 -36.67 -11.72
N LEU A 4 77.05 -35.98 -11.72
CA LEU A 4 77.10 -34.51 -11.88
C LEU A 4 77.61 -34.06 -13.28
N LEU A 5 77.34 -32.79 -13.60
CA LEU A 5 78.08 -31.92 -14.54
C LEU A 5 77.96 -32.11 -16.09
N LEU A 6 77.34 -31.09 -16.70
CA LEU A 6 77.99 -30.08 -17.57
C LEU A 6 78.22 -30.32 -19.10
N LYS A 7 77.47 -29.54 -19.89
CA LYS A 7 77.78 -28.83 -21.16
C LYS A 7 78.71 -29.49 -22.23
N ARG A 8 78.21 -29.51 -23.46
CA ARG A 8 78.96 -29.07 -24.67
C ARG A 8 78.14 -28.06 -25.48
N SER A 9 78.82 -27.24 -26.29
CA SER A 9 78.27 -26.11 -27.06
C SER A 9 78.74 -26.16 -28.53
N MET A 10 78.29 -25.19 -29.36
CA MET A 10 78.74 -24.92 -30.75
C MET A 10 78.30 -25.94 -31.83
N LEU A 11 78.16 -25.61 -33.14
CA LEU A 11 77.81 -24.40 -33.95
C LEU A 11 77.78 -24.89 -35.45
N LEU A 12 77.23 -24.27 -36.51
CA LEU A 12 76.54 -23.00 -36.79
C LEU A 12 75.05 -23.29 -37.18
N LEU A 13 74.36 -22.89 -38.28
CA LEU A 13 74.59 -22.06 -39.48
C LEU A 13 73.23 -21.63 -40.13
N ALA A 14 73.30 -20.84 -41.21
CA ALA A 14 72.31 -20.75 -42.31
C ALA A 14 70.91 -20.17 -42.04
N THR A 15 70.89 -18.85 -41.81
CA THR A 15 69.97 -17.87 -42.42
C THR A 15 68.83 -18.34 -43.36
N ALA A 16 67.61 -17.88 -43.07
CA ALA A 16 66.66 -17.41 -44.08
C ALA A 16 65.85 -16.23 -43.48
N ALA A 17 65.60 -15.18 -44.26
CA ALA A 17 64.87 -14.00 -43.81
C ALA A 17 63.54 -13.85 -44.55
N ALA A 18 62.46 -13.56 -43.82
CA ALA A 18 61.18 -13.16 -44.37
C ALA A 18 60.51 -12.17 -43.41
N LEU A 19 60.35 -10.91 -43.82
CA LEU A 19 59.46 -9.99 -43.13
C LEU A 19 58.04 -10.22 -43.64
N LEU A 20 57.09 -10.49 -42.74
CA LEU A 20 55.67 -10.25 -42.94
C LEU A 20 55.13 -9.46 -41.75
N ALA A 21 54.20 -8.55 -42.04
CA ALA A 21 53.88 -7.44 -41.15
C ALA A 21 52.68 -7.70 -40.23
N THR A 22 52.63 -6.92 -39.14
CA THR A 22 51.41 -6.43 -38.46
C THR A 22 50.27 -7.44 -38.22
N GLY A 23 50.19 -7.96 -37.00
CA GLY A 23 49.10 -8.84 -36.57
C GLY A 23 48.85 -8.80 -35.06
N CYS A 24 48.63 -7.60 -34.49
CA CYS A 24 48.20 -7.47 -33.10
C CYS A 24 46.78 -8.04 -32.93
N LYS A 25 46.67 -9.34 -32.67
CA LYS A 25 45.44 -9.98 -32.21
C LYS A 25 45.12 -9.45 -30.81
N LYS A 26 44.36 -8.35 -30.79
CA LYS A 26 43.67 -7.87 -29.61
C LYS A 26 42.64 -8.94 -29.23
N GLU A 27 42.76 -9.53 -28.06
CA GLU A 27 41.73 -10.43 -27.54
C GLU A 27 40.51 -9.58 -27.19
N GLU A 28 39.52 -9.57 -28.08
CA GLU A 28 38.22 -9.00 -27.78
C GLU A 28 37.49 -9.92 -26.83
N VAL A 29 37.70 -9.68 -25.53
CA VAL A 29 36.79 -10.11 -24.48
C VAL A 29 35.40 -9.66 -24.89
N LYS A 30 34.54 -10.63 -25.24
CA LYS A 30 33.11 -10.37 -25.29
C LYS A 30 32.67 -10.08 -23.86
N SER A 31 32.51 -8.80 -23.55
CA SER A 31 31.68 -8.38 -22.43
C SER A 31 30.28 -8.95 -22.68
N ASP A 32 29.83 -9.84 -21.82
CA ASP A 32 28.42 -10.21 -21.74
C ASP A 32 27.67 -9.01 -21.12
N ASP A 33 27.46 -7.96 -21.93
CA ASP A 33 26.51 -6.89 -21.65
C ASP A 33 25.10 -7.50 -21.73
N ALA A 34 24.76 -8.23 -20.67
CA ALA A 34 23.45 -8.79 -20.46
C ALA A 34 22.41 -7.67 -20.56
N ALA A 35 21.42 -7.86 -21.42
CA ALA A 35 20.25 -6.99 -21.44
C ALA A 35 19.69 -6.90 -20.00
N PRO A 36 19.34 -5.70 -19.50
CA PRO A 36 18.84 -5.55 -18.14
C PRO A 36 17.63 -6.47 -17.96
N ALA A 37 17.75 -7.40 -17.00
CA ALA A 37 16.77 -8.45 -16.78
C ALA A 37 15.37 -7.84 -16.55
N ALA A 38 14.35 -8.51 -17.08
CA ALA A 38 13.01 -7.92 -17.25
C ALA A 38 12.48 -7.28 -15.97
N VAL A 39 12.12 -5.99 -16.07
CA VAL A 39 11.49 -5.23 -14.99
C VAL A 39 10.07 -5.77 -14.77
N ALA A 40 9.96 -6.70 -13.84
CA ALA A 40 8.70 -7.29 -13.37
C ALA A 40 8.39 -7.06 -11.86
N PRO A 41 8.57 -5.85 -11.29
CA PRO A 41 7.80 -5.38 -10.15
C PRO A 41 6.73 -4.35 -10.59
N PRO A 42 5.61 -4.20 -9.86
CA PRO A 42 5.29 -4.82 -8.58
C PRO A 42 4.22 -5.92 -8.73
N THR A 43 3.74 -6.45 -7.60
CA THR A 43 2.30 -6.71 -7.49
C THR A 43 1.74 -5.82 -6.39
N GLY A 44 1.38 -4.59 -6.79
CA GLY A 44 0.67 -3.63 -5.94
C GLY A 44 1.48 -2.91 -4.87
N TYR A 45 0.73 -2.36 -3.91
CA TYR A 45 1.18 -1.59 -2.76
C TYR A 45 0.52 -2.13 -1.48
N THR A 46 1.15 -1.92 -0.33
CA THR A 46 0.53 -2.20 0.97
C THR A 46 -0.73 -1.34 1.15
N CYS A 47 -1.89 -1.96 1.42
CA CYS A 47 -3.20 -1.27 1.58
C CYS A 47 -3.21 -0.18 2.66
N CYS A 48 -2.29 -0.34 3.60
CA CYS A 48 -2.41 0.03 4.99
C CYS A 48 -1.06 -0.22 5.66
N ASN A 49 -0.88 0.27 6.88
CA ASN A 49 0.30 -0.06 7.66
C ASN A 49 0.31 -1.54 8.08
N PHE A 50 1.43 -2.24 7.85
CA PHE A 50 1.66 -3.58 8.36
C PHE A 50 2.61 -3.56 9.54
N HIS A 51 2.39 -4.44 10.51
CA HIS A 51 3.23 -4.62 11.69
C HIS A 51 3.85 -6.03 11.66
N TYR A 52 5.14 -6.14 11.97
CA TYR A 52 5.90 -7.38 11.73
C TYR A 52 6.81 -7.81 12.88
N SER A 53 7.02 -9.12 13.01
CA SER A 53 7.99 -9.73 13.92
C SER A 53 8.95 -10.63 13.14
N GLY A 54 10.22 -10.24 13.05
CA GLY A 54 11.19 -10.89 12.16
C GLY A 54 10.80 -10.70 10.69
N ASP A 55 10.39 -11.78 10.04
CA ASP A 55 9.82 -11.79 8.68
C ASP A 55 8.29 -12.00 8.65
N TRP A 56 7.64 -12.19 9.81
CA TRP A 56 6.22 -12.54 9.92
C TRP A 56 5.33 -11.30 10.07
N ILE A 57 4.37 -11.15 9.15
CA ILE A 57 3.26 -10.19 9.23
C ILE A 57 1.98 -11.02 9.35
N ASN A 58 1.14 -10.76 10.35
CA ASN A 58 -0.13 -11.50 10.50
C ASN A 58 -1.36 -10.59 10.66
N ASP A 59 -2.54 -11.20 10.56
CA ASP A 59 -3.85 -10.54 10.66
C ASP A 59 -4.11 -9.89 12.02
N GLY A 60 -3.35 -10.25 13.07
CA GLY A 60 -3.35 -9.54 14.35
C GLY A 60 -2.74 -8.13 14.30
N ASN A 61 -1.84 -7.87 13.35
CA ASN A 61 -1.24 -6.57 13.02
C ASN A 61 -0.81 -5.71 14.23
N TYR A 62 -0.17 -6.34 15.23
CA TYR A 62 0.07 -5.77 16.57
C TYR A 62 0.84 -4.43 16.54
N ALA A 63 0.16 -3.34 16.93
CA ALA A 63 0.65 -1.96 16.78
C ALA A 63 1.87 -1.56 17.65
N GLN A 64 2.36 -2.42 18.55
CA GLN A 64 3.63 -2.20 19.26
C GLN A 64 4.88 -2.56 18.43
N LEU A 65 4.70 -3.31 17.33
CA LEU A 65 5.80 -3.88 16.54
C LEU A 65 6.36 -2.85 15.52
N PRO A 66 7.55 -3.13 14.94
CA PRO A 66 8.02 -2.42 13.76
C PRO A 66 6.98 -2.35 12.63
N MET A 67 6.86 -1.17 12.00
CA MET A 67 5.82 -0.85 11.03
C MET A 67 6.37 -0.64 9.61
N ILE A 68 5.68 -1.21 8.63
CA ILE A 68 5.83 -0.94 7.19
C ILE A 68 4.69 0.02 6.78
N PRO A 69 4.97 1.23 6.25
CA PRO A 69 3.93 2.20 5.92
C PRO A 69 2.94 1.75 4.85
N ALA A 70 1.72 2.30 4.88
CA ALA A 70 0.78 2.24 3.76
C ALA A 70 1.37 2.82 2.46
N GLY A 71 1.06 2.19 1.31
CA GLY A 71 1.61 2.58 0.01
C GLY A 71 3.06 2.19 -0.22
N THR A 72 3.61 1.27 0.56
CA THR A 72 4.93 0.70 0.27
C THR A 72 4.81 -0.30 -0.88
N PRO A 73 5.67 -0.27 -1.91
CA PRO A 73 5.62 -1.25 -2.99
C PRO A 73 5.85 -2.67 -2.47
N ILE A 74 5.07 -3.62 -2.96
CA ILE A 74 5.08 -5.03 -2.53
C ILE A 74 5.06 -5.96 -3.76
N LEU A 75 5.62 -7.15 -3.59
CA LEU A 75 5.66 -8.20 -4.60
C LEU A 75 5.28 -9.54 -3.97
N LEU A 76 4.06 -10.01 -4.20
CA LEU A 76 3.63 -11.38 -3.97
C LEU A 76 4.39 -12.30 -4.91
N THR A 77 5.21 -13.18 -4.34
CA THR A 77 6.07 -14.12 -5.07
C THR A 77 5.44 -15.50 -5.18
N SER A 78 4.69 -15.93 -4.16
CA SER A 78 3.93 -17.19 -4.15
C SER A 78 2.93 -17.26 -3.00
N ILE A 79 2.02 -18.25 -3.05
CA ILE A 79 1.19 -18.66 -1.90
C ILE A 79 1.37 -20.18 -1.72
N ASP A 80 1.64 -20.62 -0.50
CA ASP A 80 1.68 -22.04 -0.12
C ASP A 80 0.87 -22.28 1.16
N ARG A 81 -0.18 -23.12 1.05
CA ARG A 81 -1.18 -23.46 2.08
C ARG A 81 -1.76 -22.25 2.84
N TYR A 82 -1.05 -21.79 3.87
CA TYR A 82 -1.50 -20.77 4.83
C TYR A 82 -0.63 -19.50 4.84
N ILE A 83 0.35 -19.41 3.92
CA ILE A 83 1.34 -18.34 3.85
C ILE A 83 1.36 -17.74 2.44
N ALA A 84 1.28 -16.42 2.35
CA ALA A 84 1.63 -15.67 1.14
C ALA A 84 3.04 -15.08 1.30
N TYR A 85 3.96 -15.41 0.38
CA TYR A 85 5.35 -14.98 0.42
C TYR A 85 5.52 -13.69 -0.37
N VAL A 86 6.01 -12.64 0.27
CA VAL A 86 6.11 -11.31 -0.33
C VAL A 86 7.52 -10.74 -0.22
N GLU A 87 7.88 -9.86 -1.16
CA GLU A 87 9.05 -8.99 -1.05
C GLU A 87 8.60 -7.53 -0.91
N ILE A 88 9.21 -6.81 0.02
CA ILE A 88 8.93 -5.41 0.36
C ILE A 88 10.29 -4.72 0.54
N GLU A 89 10.57 -3.68 -0.24
CA GLU A 89 11.86 -2.95 -0.21
C GLU A 89 13.11 -3.87 -0.28
N GLY A 90 13.05 -4.92 -1.11
CA GLY A 90 14.13 -5.92 -1.28
C GLY A 90 14.30 -6.91 -0.12
N LYS A 91 13.39 -6.90 0.86
CA LYS A 91 13.36 -7.84 2.00
C LYS A 91 12.19 -8.80 1.85
N LYS A 92 12.42 -10.08 2.16
CA LYS A 92 11.38 -11.12 2.11
C LYS A 92 10.61 -11.16 3.43
N TYR A 93 9.30 -11.23 3.31
CA TYR A 93 8.35 -11.39 4.41
C TYR A 93 7.35 -12.50 4.10
N ARG A 94 6.69 -12.99 5.15
CA ARG A 94 5.62 -13.98 5.08
C ARG A 94 4.36 -13.34 5.67
N LEU A 95 3.32 -13.23 4.85
CA LEU A 95 1.99 -12.87 5.31
C LEU A 95 1.30 -14.16 5.81
N GLY A 96 1.01 -14.22 7.10
CA GLY A 96 0.28 -15.31 7.75
C GLY A 96 -1.11 -14.88 8.18
N LEU A 97 -2.15 -15.45 7.57
CA LEU A 97 -3.50 -15.39 8.12
C LEU A 97 -3.53 -16.37 9.29
N ASP A 98 -3.34 -15.91 10.53
CA ASP A 98 -3.22 -16.77 11.72
C ASP A 98 -4.57 -17.05 12.38
N TYR A 99 -5.44 -16.05 12.47
CA TYR A 99 -6.68 -16.12 13.23
C TYR A 99 -7.93 -16.21 12.33
N GLY A 100 -7.92 -15.57 11.17
CA GLY A 100 -9.05 -15.53 10.22
C GLY A 100 -9.24 -16.76 9.31
N ARG A 101 -8.43 -17.83 9.45
CA ARG A 101 -8.41 -19.02 8.55
C ARG A 101 -9.76 -19.73 8.36
N THR A 102 -10.71 -19.56 9.28
CA THR A 102 -12.05 -20.15 9.21
C THR A 102 -13.07 -19.29 8.46
N ALA A 103 -12.72 -18.04 8.13
CA ALA A 103 -13.61 -17.06 7.49
C ALA A 103 -13.17 -16.68 6.07
N GLU A 104 -11.89 -16.80 5.74
CA GLU A 104 -11.34 -16.49 4.41
C GLU A 104 -10.07 -17.31 4.10
N THR A 105 -9.71 -17.39 2.82
CA THR A 105 -8.45 -18.01 2.38
C THR A 105 -7.27 -17.03 2.47
N THR A 106 -6.05 -17.57 2.54
CA THR A 106 -4.80 -16.78 2.45
C THR A 106 -4.74 -15.90 1.20
N GLU A 107 -5.29 -16.37 0.07
CA GLU A 107 -5.37 -15.62 -1.18
C GLU A 107 -6.38 -14.45 -1.09
N GLN A 108 -7.58 -14.70 -0.56
CA GLN A 108 -8.58 -13.65 -0.33
C GLN A 108 -8.04 -12.56 0.60
N TRP A 109 -7.33 -12.97 1.66
CA TRP A 109 -6.70 -12.04 2.60
C TRP A 109 -5.53 -11.26 1.98
N ALA A 110 -4.61 -11.94 1.27
CA ALA A 110 -3.51 -11.28 0.56
C ALA A 110 -4.01 -10.25 -0.47
N ASN A 111 -5.09 -10.56 -1.19
CA ASN A 111 -5.73 -9.66 -2.15
C ASN A 111 -6.45 -8.46 -1.51
N LYS A 112 -6.71 -8.47 -0.18
CA LYS A 112 -7.11 -7.25 0.58
C LYS A 112 -5.91 -6.41 1.00
N LEU A 113 -4.79 -7.05 1.32
CA LEU A 113 -3.58 -6.39 1.79
C LEU A 113 -2.76 -5.77 0.66
N ILE A 114 -2.86 -6.32 -0.55
CA ILE A 114 -2.12 -5.91 -1.74
C ILE A 114 -3.08 -5.17 -2.68
N VAL A 115 -2.98 -3.84 -2.75
CA VAL A 115 -3.84 -2.99 -3.58
C VAL A 115 -3.13 -2.54 -4.85
N LYS A 116 -3.88 -2.39 -5.94
CA LYS A 116 -3.34 -1.98 -7.25
C LYS A 116 -2.85 -0.52 -7.26
N ASP A 117 -3.66 0.38 -6.73
CA ASP A 117 -3.46 1.83 -6.82
C ASP A 117 -2.86 2.36 -5.50
N ASP A 118 -1.81 3.19 -5.57
CA ASP A 118 -1.03 3.63 -4.40
C ASP A 118 -1.89 4.43 -3.38
N PRO A 119 -2.08 3.92 -2.15
CA PRO A 119 -2.71 4.63 -1.04
C PRO A 119 -2.15 6.02 -0.77
N LYS A 120 -0.88 6.32 -1.07
CA LYS A 120 -0.26 7.64 -0.87
C LYS A 120 -1.00 8.75 -1.61
N ALA A 121 -1.59 8.47 -2.77
CA ALA A 121 -2.42 9.44 -3.50
C ALA A 121 -3.71 9.80 -2.72
N ARG A 122 -4.33 8.81 -2.08
CA ARG A 122 -5.54 8.99 -1.25
C ARG A 122 -5.19 9.67 0.08
N LEU A 123 -4.11 9.23 0.72
CA LEU A 123 -3.53 9.81 1.92
C LEU A 123 -3.23 11.30 1.72
N ALA A 124 -2.59 11.68 0.61
CA ALA A 124 -2.27 13.07 0.30
C ALA A 124 -3.50 13.99 0.27
N ALA A 125 -4.66 13.50 -0.19
CA ALA A 125 -5.91 14.24 -0.24
C ALA A 125 -6.60 14.46 1.12
N TRP A 126 -6.13 13.83 2.21
CA TRP A 126 -6.68 14.00 3.55
C TRP A 126 -6.03 15.12 4.35
N SER A 127 -6.75 15.58 5.40
CA SER A 127 -6.28 16.63 6.30
C SER A 127 -4.93 16.29 6.96
N PRO A 128 -4.06 17.28 7.23
CA PRO A 128 -2.74 17.03 7.83
C PRO A 128 -2.77 16.20 9.13
N ALA A 129 -3.78 16.39 9.98
CA ALA A 129 -3.95 15.61 11.21
C ALA A 129 -4.22 14.13 10.93
N VAL A 130 -5.15 13.82 10.02
CA VAL A 130 -5.44 12.44 9.57
C VAL A 130 -4.20 11.81 8.93
N ARG A 131 -3.45 12.55 8.10
CA ARG A 131 -2.21 12.05 7.48
C ARG A 131 -1.18 11.69 8.54
N LYS A 132 -0.91 12.60 9.49
CA LYS A 132 0.06 12.38 10.58
C LYS A 132 -0.31 11.17 11.45
N ALA A 133 -1.60 11.04 11.80
CA ALA A 133 -2.11 9.94 12.59
C ALA A 133 -1.86 8.60 11.88
N ILE A 134 -2.28 8.46 10.61
CA ILE A 134 -2.03 7.27 9.78
C ILE A 134 -0.53 6.98 9.65
N GLN A 135 0.29 8.01 9.40
CA GLN A 135 1.76 7.88 9.32
C GLN A 135 2.43 7.43 10.63
N SER A 136 1.70 7.50 11.76
CA SER A 136 2.15 7.11 13.09
C SER A 136 1.51 5.80 13.59
N GLY A 137 0.69 5.13 12.77
CA GLY A 137 -0.11 3.97 13.21
C GLY A 137 -1.24 4.33 14.20
N GLN A 138 -1.63 5.60 14.28
CA GLN A 138 -2.56 6.13 15.28
C GLN A 138 -3.89 6.58 14.67
N VAL A 139 -4.93 6.57 15.51
CA VAL A 139 -6.29 6.99 15.16
C VAL A 139 -6.73 8.25 15.91
N MET A 140 -7.75 8.94 15.40
CA MET A 140 -8.39 10.07 16.07
C MET A 140 -9.90 10.09 15.84
N PRO A 141 -10.70 10.68 16.77
CA PRO A 141 -12.13 10.88 16.56
C PRO A 141 -12.43 11.59 15.23
N GLY A 142 -13.54 11.22 14.58
CA GLY A 142 -13.93 11.74 13.27
C GLY A 142 -13.32 11.03 12.06
N MET A 143 -12.27 10.21 12.22
CA MET A 143 -11.77 9.33 11.14
C MET A 143 -12.85 8.41 10.58
N THR A 144 -12.77 8.11 9.29
CA THR A 144 -13.62 7.10 8.63
C THR A 144 -13.08 5.69 8.81
N LYS A 145 -13.94 4.67 8.62
CA LYS A 145 -13.55 3.25 8.56
C LYS A 145 -12.37 2.99 7.62
N GLU A 146 -12.30 3.67 6.47
CA GLU A 146 -11.17 3.56 5.53
C GLU A 146 -9.86 4.13 6.08
N GLN A 147 -9.90 5.31 6.71
CA GLN A 147 -8.73 5.94 7.34
C GLN A 147 -8.18 5.08 8.49
N VAL A 148 -9.07 4.41 9.23
CA VAL A 148 -8.68 3.44 10.27
C VAL A 148 -8.06 2.19 9.66
N ILE A 149 -8.62 1.62 8.57
CA ILE A 149 -7.97 0.50 7.85
C ILE A 149 -6.57 0.92 7.37
N MET A 150 -6.41 2.11 6.79
CA MET A 150 -5.10 2.55 6.31
C MET A 150 -4.09 2.73 7.46
N SER A 151 -4.55 3.13 8.65
CA SER A 151 -3.71 3.29 9.84
C SER A 151 -3.35 1.98 10.56
N LEU A 152 -4.32 1.05 10.68
CA LEU A 152 -4.26 -0.10 11.59
C LEU A 152 -4.30 -1.46 10.88
N GLY A 153 -4.45 -1.47 9.55
CA GLY A 153 -4.81 -2.66 8.80
C GLY A 153 -6.30 -3.01 8.91
N TYR A 154 -6.71 -4.05 8.17
CA TYR A 154 -8.01 -4.68 8.41
C TYR A 154 -8.00 -5.35 9.80
N PRO A 155 -9.09 -5.24 10.58
CA PRO A 155 -9.18 -5.93 11.88
C PRO A 155 -9.36 -7.44 11.68
N MET A 156 -8.90 -8.25 12.62
CA MET A 156 -8.97 -9.72 12.55
C MET A 156 -10.39 -10.25 12.29
N THR A 157 -10.55 -11.04 11.24
CA THR A 157 -11.86 -11.47 10.71
C THR A 157 -12.63 -12.41 11.66
N ASN A 158 -11.94 -13.21 12.48
CA ASN A 158 -12.59 -14.06 13.48
C ASN A 158 -13.23 -13.26 14.64
N GLU A 159 -12.63 -12.14 15.03
CA GLU A 159 -13.16 -11.24 16.07
C GLU A 159 -14.09 -10.16 15.50
N ASN A 160 -13.94 -9.86 14.21
CA ASN A 160 -14.64 -8.83 13.47
C ASN A 160 -15.33 -9.39 12.22
N PRO A 161 -16.20 -10.42 12.34
CA PRO A 161 -16.78 -11.14 11.20
C PRO A 161 -17.70 -10.29 10.32
N ARG A 162 -18.03 -9.06 10.73
CA ARG A 162 -18.69 -8.06 9.90
C ARG A 162 -18.10 -6.67 10.16
N LEU A 163 -17.68 -5.99 9.08
CA LEU A 163 -17.14 -4.63 9.17
C LEU A 163 -18.22 -3.55 9.41
N ASP A 164 -19.50 -3.88 9.39
CA ASP A 164 -20.62 -2.99 9.74
C ASP A 164 -20.88 -2.89 11.26
N ALA A 165 -20.22 -3.74 12.07
CA ALA A 165 -20.35 -3.77 13.52
C ALA A 165 -20.17 -2.39 14.21
N PRO A 166 -20.79 -2.18 15.41
CA PRO A 166 -20.76 -0.90 16.12
C PRO A 166 -19.38 -0.53 16.69
N TYR A 167 -18.48 -1.51 16.82
CA TYR A 167 -17.05 -1.32 17.06
C TYR A 167 -16.24 -2.33 16.26
N TRP A 168 -14.95 -2.07 16.07
CA TRP A 168 -13.96 -3.08 15.68
C TRP A 168 -12.97 -3.31 16.83
N ARG A 169 -12.53 -4.55 17.04
CA ARG A 169 -11.49 -4.94 18.01
C ARG A 169 -10.14 -5.04 17.30
N TYR A 170 -9.12 -4.49 17.95
CA TYR A 170 -7.72 -4.48 17.52
C TYR A 170 -6.81 -4.72 18.73
N TRP A 171 -5.53 -4.97 18.45
CA TRP A 171 -4.54 -5.34 19.44
C TRP A 171 -3.26 -4.53 19.25
N TRP A 172 -2.77 -3.92 20.31
CA TRP A 172 -1.47 -3.23 20.34
C TRP A 172 -0.36 -4.25 20.60
N SER A 173 -0.65 -5.21 21.47
CA SER A 173 0.14 -6.42 21.74
C SER A 173 -0.82 -7.58 22.01
N SER A 174 -0.32 -8.81 22.16
CA SER A 174 -1.13 -9.98 22.52
C SER A 174 -1.85 -9.88 23.89
N TRP A 175 -1.60 -8.82 24.66
CA TRP A 175 -2.28 -8.51 25.93
C TRP A 175 -2.95 -7.11 25.93
N GLY A 176 -2.62 -6.25 24.96
CA GLY A 176 -3.13 -4.88 24.85
C GLY A 176 -4.30 -4.76 23.87
N GLU A 177 -5.47 -5.27 24.26
CA GLU A 177 -6.70 -5.13 23.47
C GLU A 177 -7.21 -3.66 23.48
N TYR A 178 -7.68 -3.17 22.34
CA TYR A 178 -8.48 -1.95 22.24
C TYR A 178 -9.60 -2.07 21.19
N LYS A 179 -10.59 -1.17 21.29
CA LYS A 179 -11.74 -1.12 20.39
C LYS A 179 -11.94 0.27 19.81
N ILE A 180 -12.20 0.33 18.51
CA ILE A 180 -12.59 1.52 17.78
C ILE A 180 -14.12 1.53 17.68
N HIS A 181 -14.80 2.46 18.34
CA HIS A 181 -16.27 2.57 18.29
C HIS A 181 -16.71 3.54 17.21
N TRP A 182 -17.82 3.23 16.54
CA TRP A 182 -18.36 4.03 15.44
C TRP A 182 -19.56 4.86 15.89
N ASN A 183 -19.64 6.11 15.43
CA ASN A 183 -20.87 6.90 15.52
C ASN A 183 -21.85 6.56 14.38
N GLY A 184 -23.06 7.09 14.43
CA GLY A 184 -24.10 6.86 13.40
C GLY A 184 -23.75 7.32 11.98
N ALA A 185 -22.65 8.06 11.79
CA ALA A 185 -22.12 8.46 10.49
C ALA A 185 -20.92 7.60 10.04
N GLY A 186 -20.66 6.46 10.69
CA GLY A 186 -19.57 5.54 10.33
C GLY A 186 -18.16 6.07 10.63
N ARG A 187 -18.04 7.06 11.53
CA ARG A 187 -16.77 7.67 11.95
C ARG A 187 -16.38 7.28 13.37
N VAL A 188 -15.09 7.30 13.68
CA VAL A 188 -14.57 7.03 15.03
C VAL A 188 -15.24 7.98 16.03
N LYS A 189 -15.94 7.40 16.99
CA LYS A 189 -16.52 8.09 18.15
C LYS A 189 -15.47 8.23 19.26
N GLU A 190 -14.90 7.09 19.65
CA GLU A 190 -13.99 6.93 20.79
C GLU A 190 -13.15 5.65 20.64
N VAL A 191 -12.10 5.55 21.44
CA VAL A 191 -11.23 4.37 21.54
C VAL A 191 -11.24 3.89 22.99
N THR A 192 -11.50 2.61 23.22
CA THR A 192 -11.57 2.03 24.58
C THR A 192 -10.65 0.82 24.71
N GLY A 193 -9.95 0.69 25.83
CA GLY A 193 -9.02 -0.39 26.14
C GLY A 193 -8.33 -0.11 27.48
N HIS A 194 -7.17 -0.74 27.73
CA HIS A 194 -6.32 -0.32 28.86
C HIS A 194 -5.83 1.13 28.63
N PRO A 195 -5.80 2.03 29.64
CA PRO A 195 -5.50 3.46 29.41
C PRO A 195 -4.15 3.72 28.72
N GLU A 196 -3.13 2.94 29.04
CA GLU A 196 -1.82 2.96 28.39
C GLU A 196 -1.89 2.59 26.90
N THR A 197 -2.59 1.49 26.57
CA THR A 197 -2.86 1.08 25.20
C THR A 197 -3.61 2.16 24.42
N VAL A 198 -4.64 2.77 25.02
CA VAL A 198 -5.40 3.86 24.40
C VAL A 198 -4.52 5.10 24.17
N ALA A 199 -3.61 5.41 25.11
CA ALA A 199 -2.67 6.53 24.98
C ALA A 199 -1.62 6.31 23.86
N HIS A 200 -1.24 5.06 23.58
CA HIS A 200 -0.43 4.71 22.40
C HIS A 200 -1.21 4.84 21.09
N MET A 201 -2.49 4.43 21.06
CA MET A 201 -3.27 4.39 19.81
C MET A 201 -3.89 5.73 19.40
N LEU A 202 -4.04 6.69 20.32
CA LEU A 202 -4.62 8.00 20.02
C LEU A 202 -3.59 9.02 19.53
N ALA A 203 -3.89 9.65 18.39
CA ALA A 203 -3.07 10.73 17.84
C ALA A 203 -3.14 11.99 18.72
N GLN A 204 -1.99 12.37 19.27
CA GLN A 204 -1.88 13.45 20.27
C GLN A 204 -2.20 14.85 19.71
N GLY A 205 -2.81 15.69 20.55
CA GLY A 205 -2.83 17.15 20.38
C GLY A 205 -3.76 17.73 19.31
N HIS A 206 -4.69 16.96 18.75
CA HIS A 206 -5.62 17.44 17.71
C HIS A 206 -7.07 17.17 18.10
N ALA A 207 -7.89 18.22 18.11
CA ALA A 207 -9.34 18.08 18.17
C ALA A 207 -9.85 17.29 16.94
N ALA A 208 -11.04 16.69 17.04
CA ALA A 208 -11.69 16.04 15.91
C ALA A 208 -11.75 17.02 14.72
N PRO A 209 -11.45 16.57 13.48
CA PRO A 209 -11.50 17.45 12.33
C PRO A 209 -12.91 17.99 12.17
N GLU A 210 -13.03 19.31 12.04
CA GLU A 210 -14.29 20.00 11.74
C GLU A 210 -14.99 19.27 10.58
N PRO A 211 -16.31 19.00 10.66
CA PRO A 211 -17.01 18.24 9.64
C PRO A 211 -16.78 18.88 8.28
N ALA A 212 -16.19 18.10 7.36
CA ALA A 212 -15.82 18.57 6.03
C ALA A 212 -16.99 19.34 5.39
N PRO A 213 -16.75 20.55 4.84
CA PRO A 213 -17.82 21.48 4.49
C PRO A 213 -18.82 20.79 3.58
N ALA A 214 -20.08 20.75 4.04
CA ALA A 214 -21.15 20.02 3.38
C ALA A 214 -21.21 20.44 1.90
N SER A 215 -21.08 19.46 1.00
CA SER A 215 -20.84 19.69 -0.42
C SER A 215 -21.85 20.67 -0.99
N ALA A 216 -21.38 21.88 -1.30
CA ALA A 216 -22.26 23.00 -1.63
C ALA A 216 -23.14 22.63 -2.82
N THR A 217 -24.43 22.44 -2.56
CA THR A 217 -25.39 22.06 -3.59
C THR A 217 -25.38 23.15 -4.65
N PRO A 218 -25.15 22.83 -5.95
CA PRO A 218 -25.09 23.85 -6.98
C PRO A 218 -26.38 24.69 -6.97
N ALA A 219 -26.23 25.99 -6.70
CA ALA A 219 -27.38 26.88 -6.56
C ALA A 219 -28.15 26.92 -7.89
N VAL A 220 -29.32 26.29 -7.91
CA VAL A 220 -30.19 26.24 -9.10
C VAL A 220 -30.59 27.67 -9.44
N LYS A 221 -29.96 28.22 -10.50
CA LYS A 221 -30.29 29.54 -11.04
C LYS A 221 -31.74 29.50 -11.54
N LYS A 222 -32.68 29.99 -10.72
CA LYS A 222 -34.08 30.22 -11.11
C LYS A 222 -34.09 31.08 -12.37
N THR A 223 -34.30 30.46 -13.52
CA THR A 223 -34.38 31.15 -14.80
C THR A 223 -35.73 31.84 -14.85
N ALA A 224 -35.74 33.19 -14.79
CA ALA A 224 -36.98 33.94 -14.71
C ALA A 224 -37.76 33.85 -16.02
N THR A 225 -38.82 33.05 -16.05
CA THR A 225 -39.74 32.95 -17.19
C THR A 225 -40.45 34.28 -17.39
N LYS A 226 -40.24 34.93 -18.55
CA LYS A 226 -41.00 36.15 -18.90
C LYS A 226 -42.49 35.80 -19.04
N PRO A 227 -43.42 36.65 -18.54
CA PRO A 227 -44.84 36.48 -18.81
C PRO A 227 -45.13 36.69 -20.31
N VAL A 228 -45.94 35.82 -20.89
CA VAL A 228 -46.41 35.95 -22.28
C VAL A 228 -47.50 37.03 -22.34
N SER A 229 -47.32 38.03 -23.19
CA SER A 229 -48.29 39.12 -23.37
C SER A 229 -49.48 38.64 -24.22
N THR A 230 -50.66 38.61 -23.62
CA THR A 230 -51.92 38.24 -24.30
C THR A 230 -52.42 39.41 -25.16
N LYS A 231 -52.36 39.29 -26.49
CA LYS A 231 -53.03 40.23 -27.39
C LYS A 231 -54.50 39.85 -27.58
N LYS A 232 -55.37 40.87 -27.64
CA LYS A 232 -56.82 40.73 -27.87
C LYS A 232 -57.12 40.01 -29.20
N GLY A 233 -58.01 39.01 -29.15
CA GLY A 233 -58.88 38.65 -30.26
C GLY A 233 -60.25 39.31 -30.09
N VAL A 234 -60.98 39.56 -31.19
CA VAL A 234 -62.29 40.25 -31.18
C VAL A 234 -63.30 39.52 -32.05
N THR A 235 -64.39 39.05 -31.43
CA THR A 235 -65.73 38.81 -32.00
C THR A 235 -66.72 38.97 -30.83
N LYS A 236 -67.71 39.88 -30.83
CA LYS A 236 -68.92 40.07 -31.67
C LYS A 236 -70.03 39.03 -31.44
N ASP A 237 -71.16 39.55 -30.93
CA ASP A 237 -72.57 39.16 -31.14
C ASP A 237 -72.97 37.70 -30.75
N ALA A 238 -74.17 37.37 -30.25
CA ALA A 238 -75.47 38.07 -30.28
C ALA A 238 -76.47 37.55 -29.20
N THR A 239 -77.55 38.33 -28.95
CA THR A 239 -78.86 37.91 -28.38
C THR A 239 -78.91 37.35 -26.93
N ALA A 240 -80.02 37.40 -26.19
CA ALA A 240 -81.38 37.94 -26.46
C ALA A 240 -82.03 38.50 -25.17
N LYS A 241 -83.29 38.96 -25.33
CA LYS A 241 -84.22 39.46 -24.29
C LYS A 241 -84.30 38.59 -23.03
#